data_AF-A0A9D5QD98-F1
#
_entry.id   AF-A0A9D5QD98-F1
#
_cell.length_a   1.000
_cell.length_b   1.000
_cell.length_c   1.000
_cell.angle_alpha   90.00
_cell.angle_beta   90.00
_cell.angle_gamma   90.00
#
_symmetry.space_group_name_H-M   'P 1'
#
loop_
_entity.id
_entity.type
_entity.pdbx_description
1 polymer ?
#
loop_
_entity_poly.entity_id
_entity_poly.type
_entity_poly.pdbx_seq_one_letter_code
_entity_poly.pdbx_strand_id
1 'polypeptide(L)'
;MIERRFVPWTYFLVILFITGCGSSSDSLTPPELTQEPYFRNEYLCLAWDNVCKDQEGFQGYNVYISTDSSAVGLTGTDSCLSEAKVRTRIGKDDDTVTVKCRELPDGRWLDEIDSFWVHIRNVHNDTVGPGDRQYLVYPEGSQVIQPVRNISYEIISDKDGNPGGGIKLSWDKPLSTLNPDAYVVYCRGLNEDVNDTVGITEYLLYTPTGRMEVTALYGGDLSRSASVSLGSVYSGEFELWNIDESDTTLPNGFGFDGTSIGYYSISQQDDWQDIDFYIASGADLASSQNHEPPLNNRNGLISDELIHGGFYGRDSVPPATQSNYTSVKDVKGYGNTYALWIDYTNNGYSADDRFGKIEIIYIEMNKVTLQLAFQPIQGLRWVTFD
;
A
#
# COMPACT_ATOMS: atom_id res chain seq x y z
N MET A 1 -7.94 29.83 -20.93
CA MET A 1 -8.30 30.54 -19.69
C MET A 1 -8.21 29.49 -18.58
N ILE A 2 -7.15 29.51 -17.80
CA ILE A 2 -6.82 28.47 -16.80
C ILE A 2 -7.41 28.95 -15.47
N GLU A 3 -8.54 28.37 -15.06
CA GLU A 3 -9.05 28.52 -13.69
C GLU A 3 -8.52 27.37 -12.83
N ARG A 4 -7.47 27.64 -12.05
CA ARG A 4 -7.10 26.81 -10.89
C ARG A 4 -8.11 27.10 -9.77
N ARG A 5 -8.97 26.13 -9.45
CA ARG A 5 -9.78 26.18 -8.22
C ARG A 5 -9.02 25.48 -7.08
N PHE A 6 -8.68 26.29 -6.08
CA PHE A 6 -8.26 25.87 -4.77
C PHE A 6 -9.37 25.06 -4.09
N VAL A 7 -9.04 23.89 -3.55
CA VAL A 7 -9.88 23.20 -2.55
C VAL A 7 -9.43 23.70 -1.16
N PRO A 8 -10.34 24.22 -0.33
CA PRO A 8 -10.00 24.67 1.01
C PRO A 8 -9.80 23.49 1.95
N TRP A 9 -8.77 23.58 2.79
CA TRP A 9 -8.53 22.65 3.89
C TRP A 9 -9.50 22.97 5.03
N THR A 10 -10.36 22.02 5.37
CA THR A 10 -11.28 22.09 6.49
C THR A 10 -10.52 21.75 7.78
N TYR A 11 -10.23 22.75 8.61
CA TYR A 11 -9.79 22.54 9.99
C TYR A 11 -11.02 22.38 10.90
N PHE A 12 -11.01 21.37 11.76
CA PHE A 12 -12.08 21.10 12.72
C PHE A 12 -12.06 22.11 13.88
N LEU A 13 -13.24 22.67 14.15
CA LEU A 13 -13.62 23.45 15.32
C LEU A 13 -13.71 22.54 16.55
N VAL A 14 -13.08 22.93 17.67
CA VAL A 14 -13.36 22.34 19.00
C VAL A 14 -13.94 23.42 19.91
N ILE A 15 -15.17 23.19 20.37
CA ILE A 15 -15.91 24.06 21.30
C ILE A 15 -15.48 23.74 22.74
N LEU A 16 -15.18 24.80 23.51
CA LEU A 16 -14.84 24.76 24.93
C LEU A 16 -16.08 25.10 25.77
N PHE A 17 -16.43 24.26 26.75
CA PHE A 17 -17.36 24.62 27.84
C PHE A 17 -16.55 24.92 29.10
N ILE A 18 -16.79 26.09 29.71
CA ILE A 18 -16.18 26.52 30.98
C ILE A 18 -17.19 26.36 32.11
N THR A 19 -16.82 25.60 33.15
CA THR A 19 -17.25 25.74 34.56
C THR A 19 -16.19 25.03 35.41
N GLY A 20 -15.68 25.49 36.55
CA GLY A 20 -15.89 26.68 37.35
C GLY A 20 -14.72 26.82 38.34
N CYS A 21 -14.68 27.96 39.02
CA CYS A 21 -13.61 28.42 39.89
C CYS A 21 -13.51 27.61 41.19
N GLY A 22 -12.34 27.04 41.48
CA GLY A 22 -12.01 26.44 42.77
C GLY A 22 -10.50 26.28 42.90
N SER A 23 -9.86 27.19 43.63
CA SER A 23 -8.42 27.16 43.91
C SER A 23 -8.13 26.12 45.00
N SER A 24 -7.76 24.89 44.62
CA SER A 24 -7.06 23.97 45.51
C SER A 24 -5.58 23.96 45.15
N SER A 25 -4.76 24.53 46.02
CA SER A 25 -3.31 24.44 45.97
C SER A 25 -2.86 23.04 46.38
N ASP A 26 -2.87 22.10 45.43
CA ASP A 26 -2.07 20.89 45.55
C ASP A 26 -0.91 21.01 44.56
N SER A 27 0.32 21.05 45.07
CA SER A 27 1.51 21.09 44.22
C SER A 27 1.70 19.70 43.62
N LEU A 28 0.97 19.43 42.53
CA LEU A 28 1.07 18.18 41.81
C LEU A 28 2.48 18.07 41.22
N THR A 29 3.26 17.14 41.78
CA THR A 29 4.55 16.74 41.23
C THR A 29 4.34 16.35 39.76
N PRO A 30 5.12 16.90 38.81
CA PRO A 30 5.00 16.51 37.41
C PRO A 30 5.27 15.00 37.27
N PRO A 31 4.60 14.31 36.33
CA PRO A 31 4.72 12.87 36.18
C PRO A 31 6.17 12.50 35.85
N GLU A 32 6.62 11.35 36.32
CA GLU A 32 7.89 10.77 35.89
C GLU A 32 7.62 9.89 34.68
N LEU A 33 8.42 10.08 33.63
CA LEU A 33 8.38 9.19 32.47
C LEU A 33 8.82 7.80 32.94
N THR A 34 8.03 6.79 32.58
CA THR A 34 8.32 5.38 32.92
C THR A 34 9.28 4.72 31.94
N GLN A 35 9.39 5.32 30.77
CA GLN A 35 10.26 4.88 29.70
C GLN A 35 10.77 6.08 28.94
N GLU A 36 11.89 5.88 28.25
CA GLU A 36 12.38 6.89 27.32
C GLU A 36 11.35 7.11 26.20
N PRO A 37 11.16 8.36 25.73
CA PRO A 37 10.34 8.64 24.56
C PRO A 37 10.79 7.78 23.37
N TYR A 38 9.83 7.22 22.64
CA TYR A 38 10.12 6.39 21.47
C TYR A 38 9.11 6.66 20.36
N PHE A 39 9.46 6.30 19.12
CA PHE A 39 8.56 6.42 18.00
C PHE A 39 7.89 5.08 17.71
N ARG A 40 6.56 5.08 17.56
CA ARG A 40 5.79 3.93 17.06
C ARG A 40 5.07 4.35 15.79
N ASN A 41 5.46 3.75 14.66
CA ASN A 41 5.08 4.19 13.31
C ASN A 41 5.57 5.63 13.02
N GLU A 42 4.66 6.60 13.02
CA GLU A 42 4.91 8.02 12.73
C GLU A 42 4.56 8.92 13.93
N TYR A 43 4.44 8.33 15.12
CA TYR A 43 3.98 9.03 16.32
C TYR A 43 5.01 8.91 17.44
N LEU A 44 5.22 10.02 18.15
CA LEU A 44 5.99 10.04 19.38
C LEU A 44 5.13 9.50 20.54
N CYS A 45 5.59 8.42 21.14
CA CYS A 45 4.97 7.81 22.31
C CYS A 45 5.66 8.28 23.59
N LEU A 46 4.87 8.78 24.54
CA LEU A 46 5.30 9.16 25.89
C LEU A 46 4.51 8.31 26.89
N ALA A 47 5.18 7.66 27.84
CA ALA A 47 4.49 6.99 28.93
C ALA A 47 5.04 7.45 30.27
N TRP A 48 4.16 7.46 31.27
CA TRP A 48 4.44 7.93 32.61
C TRP A 48 3.72 7.07 33.63
N ASP A 49 4.25 7.05 34.85
CA ASP A 49 3.62 6.40 36.00
C ASP A 49 3.00 7.49 36.88
N ASN A 50 1.93 7.11 37.59
CA ASN A 50 1.35 7.92 38.66
C ASN A 50 0.86 9.30 38.20
N VAL A 51 0.05 9.34 37.13
CA VAL A 51 -0.69 10.56 36.74
C VAL A 51 -1.62 10.96 37.87
N CYS A 52 -1.37 12.12 38.49
CA CYS A 52 -2.18 12.65 39.58
C CYS A 52 -3.51 13.19 39.05
N LYS A 53 -4.52 12.32 39.00
CA LYS A 53 -5.87 12.67 38.54
C LYS A 53 -6.55 13.63 39.52
N ASP A 54 -7.29 14.62 39.00
CA ASP A 54 -8.17 15.45 39.83
C ASP A 54 -9.35 14.61 40.38
N GLN A 55 -10.22 15.24 41.17
CA GLN A 55 -11.39 14.58 41.75
C GLN A 55 -12.38 14.05 40.71
N GLU A 56 -12.31 14.53 39.47
CA GLU A 56 -13.13 14.09 38.34
C GLU A 56 -12.44 12.98 37.51
N GLY A 57 -11.19 12.66 37.82
CA GLY A 57 -10.40 11.64 37.15
C GLY A 57 -9.58 12.17 35.97
N PHE A 58 -9.49 13.49 35.78
CA PHE A 58 -8.81 14.10 34.64
C PHE A 58 -7.50 14.78 35.05
N GLN A 59 -6.54 14.77 34.13
CA GLN A 59 -5.39 15.67 34.19
C GLN A 59 -4.98 16.05 32.77
N GLY A 60 -4.83 17.35 32.51
CA GLY A 60 -4.37 17.86 31.22
C GLY A 60 -2.89 18.19 31.27
N TYR A 61 -2.15 17.78 30.24
CA TYR A 61 -0.78 18.23 30.03
C TYR A 61 -0.68 18.91 28.67
N ASN A 62 0.05 20.01 28.61
CA ASN A 62 0.51 20.54 27.34
C ASN A 62 1.87 19.92 27.05
N VAL A 63 2.01 19.27 25.89
CA VAL A 63 3.29 18.76 25.40
C VAL A 63 3.76 19.70 24.30
N TYR A 64 4.98 20.21 24.43
CA TYR A 64 5.63 21.04 23.44
C TYR A 64 6.88 20.34 22.93
N ILE A 65 7.12 20.42 21.62
CA ILE A 65 8.31 19.85 20.98
C ILE A 65 9.13 21.01 20.38
N SER A 66 10.41 21.11 20.71
CA SER A 66 11.31 22.17 20.22
C SER A 66 12.64 21.60 19.76
N THR A 67 13.23 22.11 18.70
CA THR A 67 14.64 21.80 18.33
C THR A 67 15.61 22.86 18.84
N ASP A 68 15.10 23.95 19.41
CA ASP A 68 15.89 25.04 19.93
C ASP A 68 16.26 24.78 21.40
N SER A 69 17.55 24.52 21.63
CA SER A 69 18.13 24.36 22.98
C SER A 69 18.00 25.59 23.89
N SER A 70 17.68 26.78 23.34
CA SER A 70 17.42 27.98 24.13
C SER A 70 15.99 28.06 24.68
N ALA A 71 15.06 27.27 24.12
CA ALA A 71 13.68 27.13 24.62
C ALA A 71 13.61 26.40 25.99
N VAL A 72 14.72 25.79 26.41
CA VAL A 72 14.95 25.09 27.68
C VAL A 72 14.90 26.06 28.89
N GLY A 73 14.95 27.37 28.67
CA GLY A 73 14.89 28.38 29.73
C GLY A 73 13.52 29.00 30.00
N LEU A 74 12.47 28.63 29.25
CA LEU A 74 11.21 29.36 29.27
C LEU A 74 10.41 29.10 30.56
N THR A 75 10.66 29.93 31.56
CA THR A 75 9.84 30.14 32.77
C THR A 75 8.84 31.29 32.60
N GLY A 76 8.74 31.82 31.37
CA GLY A 76 7.94 33.00 31.01
C GLY A 76 6.79 32.71 30.04
N THR A 77 5.90 33.70 29.95
CA THR A 77 4.61 33.73 29.24
C THR A 77 4.58 33.05 27.85
N ASP A 78 3.46 32.39 27.56
CA ASP A 78 3.11 31.51 26.42
C ASP A 78 3.45 31.99 24.99
N SER A 79 3.96 33.21 24.78
CA SER A 79 4.18 33.78 23.44
C SER A 79 5.30 33.11 22.65
N CYS A 80 6.27 32.46 23.30
CA CYS A 80 7.38 31.78 22.61
C CYS A 80 7.08 30.30 22.29
N LEU A 81 6.00 29.73 22.84
CA LEU A 81 5.64 28.31 22.70
C LEU A 81 4.32 28.09 21.93
N SER A 82 3.67 29.17 21.47
CA SER A 82 2.39 29.11 20.78
C SER A 82 2.46 28.47 19.40
N GLU A 83 3.64 28.42 18.79
CA GLU A 83 3.79 27.90 17.43
C GLU A 83 3.95 26.36 17.39
N ALA A 84 4.24 25.69 18.51
CA ALA A 84 4.50 24.23 18.59
C ALA A 84 3.60 23.46 19.58
N LYS A 85 2.33 23.85 19.70
CA LYS A 85 1.43 23.31 20.74
C LYS A 85 0.64 22.09 20.25
N VAL A 86 0.97 20.90 20.76
CA VAL A 86 0.07 19.73 20.69
C VAL A 86 -0.64 19.61 22.03
N ARG A 87 -1.93 19.99 22.09
CA ARG A 87 -2.75 19.77 23.29
C ARG A 87 -3.30 18.34 23.28
N THR A 88 -2.98 17.56 24.30
CA THR A 88 -3.57 16.23 24.48
C THR A 88 -4.23 16.16 25.86
N ARG A 89 -5.50 15.74 25.91
CA ARG A 89 -6.24 15.52 27.16
C ARG A 89 -6.15 14.03 27.50
N ILE A 90 -5.67 13.69 28.69
CA ILE A 90 -5.59 12.29 29.13
C ILE A 90 -6.97 11.86 29.62
N GLY A 91 -7.44 10.70 29.15
CA GLY A 91 -8.65 10.07 29.62
C GLY A 91 -8.51 9.49 31.03
N LYS A 92 -9.64 9.17 31.65
CA LYS A 92 -9.76 8.68 33.03
C LYS A 92 -9.04 7.34 33.29
N ASP A 93 -8.80 6.54 32.25
CA ASP A 93 -8.41 5.13 32.37
C ASP A 93 -7.07 4.77 31.67
N ASP A 94 -6.37 5.74 31.05
CA ASP A 94 -5.10 5.48 30.36
C ASP A 94 -3.90 6.13 31.07
N ASP A 95 -2.90 5.31 31.40
CA ASP A 95 -1.63 5.76 31.99
C ASP A 95 -0.58 6.10 30.91
N THR A 96 -0.93 5.94 29.63
CA THR A 96 -0.04 6.24 28.49
C THR A 96 -0.61 7.36 27.64
N VAL A 97 0.23 8.27 27.15
CA VAL A 97 -0.19 9.27 26.16
C VAL A 97 0.63 9.19 24.88
N THR A 98 -0.08 8.86 23.81
CA THR A 98 0.47 8.93 22.46
C THR A 98 0.32 10.35 21.93
N VAL A 99 1.44 11.03 21.70
CA VAL A 99 1.45 12.33 21.04
C VAL A 99 1.55 12.11 19.54
N LYS A 100 0.47 12.43 18.82
CA LYS A 100 0.47 12.35 17.37
C LYS A 100 1.08 13.63 16.78
N CYS A 101 2.40 13.65 16.64
CA CYS A 101 3.12 14.70 15.93
C CYS A 101 4.05 14.06 14.89
N ARG A 102 4.01 14.57 13.66
CA ARG A 102 4.73 14.02 12.49
C ARG A 102 5.67 15.06 11.87
N GLU A 103 5.22 16.31 11.87
CA GLU A 103 5.88 17.45 11.27
C GLU A 103 5.93 18.56 12.32
N LEU A 104 7.10 19.17 12.48
CA LEU A 104 7.28 20.36 13.30
C LEU A 104 6.62 21.58 12.62
N PRO A 105 6.33 22.64 13.37
CA PRO A 105 5.74 23.86 12.80
C PRO A 105 6.57 24.52 11.69
N ASP A 106 7.87 24.23 11.65
CA ASP A 106 8.79 24.72 10.62
C ASP A 106 8.83 23.84 9.36
N GLY A 107 8.00 22.80 9.30
CA GLY A 107 7.86 21.89 8.17
C GLY A 107 8.84 20.72 8.15
N ARG A 108 9.74 20.63 9.14
CA ARG A 108 10.67 19.48 9.24
C ARG A 108 9.97 18.28 9.83
N TRP A 109 10.33 17.11 9.33
CA TRP A 109 9.81 15.86 9.85
C TRP A 109 10.58 15.43 11.10
N LEU A 110 9.87 14.90 12.11
CA LEU A 110 10.51 14.52 13.37
C LEU A 110 11.55 13.40 13.22
N ASP A 111 11.44 12.56 12.19
CA ASP A 111 12.38 11.50 11.85
C ASP A 111 13.63 11.99 11.08
N GLU A 112 13.69 13.27 10.73
CA GLU A 112 14.81 13.93 10.05
C GLU A 112 15.71 14.75 10.99
N ILE A 113 15.44 14.75 12.30
CA ILE A 113 16.08 15.66 13.26
C ILE A 113 16.90 14.91 14.30
N ASP A 114 18.17 15.31 14.46
CA ASP A 114 19.15 14.66 15.34
C ASP A 114 18.85 14.80 16.84
N SER A 115 18.12 15.84 17.26
CA SER A 115 17.63 16.00 18.65
C SER A 115 16.51 17.02 18.80
N PHE A 116 15.63 16.79 19.77
CA PHE A 116 14.56 17.72 20.14
C PHE A 116 14.26 17.66 21.64
N TRP A 117 13.56 18.67 22.12
CA TRP A 117 13.17 18.84 23.50
C TRP A 117 11.68 18.59 23.61
N VAL A 118 11.29 17.80 24.60
CA VAL A 118 9.88 17.62 24.96
C VAL A 118 9.64 18.34 26.28
N HIS A 119 8.80 19.37 26.23
CA HIS A 119 8.40 20.12 27.41
C HIS A 119 6.99 19.67 27.81
N ILE A 120 6.83 19.21 29.05
CA ILE A 120 5.54 18.77 29.57
C ILE A 120 5.14 19.76 30.66
N ARG A 121 4.05 20.49 30.43
CA ARG A 121 3.49 21.43 31.41
C ARG A 121 2.16 20.93 31.93
N ASN A 122 2.01 20.92 33.26
CA ASN A 122 0.76 20.60 33.93
C ASN A 122 -0.27 21.71 33.64
N VAL A 123 -1.49 21.34 33.24
CA VAL A 123 -2.62 22.24 33.08
C VAL A 123 -3.58 22.01 34.23
N HIS A 124 -3.52 22.84 35.25
CA HIS A 124 -4.55 22.87 36.28
C HIS A 124 -5.60 23.92 35.90
N ASN A 125 -6.88 23.53 35.78
CA ASN A 125 -8.04 24.41 35.68
C ASN A 125 -7.83 25.74 34.93
N ASP A 126 -7.60 25.66 33.61
CA ASP A 126 -7.48 26.80 32.68
C ASP A 126 -6.45 27.90 33.07
N THR A 127 -5.60 27.65 34.07
CA THR A 127 -4.54 28.56 34.50
C THR A 127 -3.23 27.82 34.62
N VAL A 128 -2.26 28.19 33.77
CA VAL A 128 -0.92 27.60 33.76
C VAL A 128 -0.24 27.88 35.09
N GLY A 129 -0.12 26.87 35.95
CA GLY A 129 0.66 26.93 37.18
C GLY A 129 2.15 26.70 36.93
N PRO A 130 3.05 27.15 37.83
CA PRO A 130 4.48 26.93 37.71
C PRO A 130 4.83 25.48 38.03
N GLY A 131 4.91 24.66 36.99
CA GLY A 131 5.33 23.27 37.04
C GLY A 131 6.08 22.93 35.77
N ASP A 132 7.27 23.47 35.60
CA ASP A 132 8.12 23.20 34.43
C ASP A 132 9.01 21.99 34.73
N ARG A 133 8.68 20.82 34.16
CA ARG A 133 9.68 19.77 33.91
C ARG A 133 9.96 19.70 32.43
N GLN A 134 11.23 19.63 32.09
CA GLN A 134 11.71 19.59 30.72
C GLN A 134 12.52 18.32 30.54
N TYR A 135 12.28 17.64 29.42
CA TYR A 135 13.01 16.44 29.05
C TYR A 135 13.77 16.75 27.77
N LEU A 136 15.08 16.62 27.83
CA LEU A 136 15.91 16.56 26.65
C LEU A 136 15.74 15.18 26.04
N VAL A 137 15.20 15.12 24.82
CA VAL A 137 15.04 13.87 24.10
C VAL A 137 16.15 13.81 23.05
N TYR A 138 17.15 12.99 23.33
CA TYR A 138 18.12 12.62 22.32
C TYR A 138 17.57 11.41 21.54
N PRO A 139 17.37 11.54 20.21
CA PRO A 139 17.33 10.41 19.29
C PRO A 139 18.53 9.48 19.45
N GLU A 140 19.68 9.99 19.92
CA GLU A 140 20.77 9.15 20.43
C GLU A 140 20.37 8.52 21.78
N GLY A 141 19.66 7.40 21.69
CA GLY A 141 19.17 6.60 22.83
C GLY A 141 17.70 6.24 22.66
N SER A 142 16.89 7.21 22.22
CA SER A 142 15.52 6.98 21.78
C SER A 142 15.57 6.13 20.51
N GLN A 143 15.22 4.84 20.63
CA GLN A 143 15.29 3.90 19.52
C GLN A 143 14.28 4.30 18.43
N VAL A 144 14.66 5.19 17.51
CA VAL A 144 13.87 5.42 16.31
C VAL A 144 13.96 4.14 15.51
N ILE A 145 12.88 3.36 15.55
CA ILE A 145 12.79 2.13 14.78
C ILE A 145 12.70 2.53 13.30
N GLN A 146 13.85 2.53 12.65
CA GLN A 146 13.99 2.93 11.26
C GLN A 146 13.27 1.91 10.35
N PRO A 147 12.57 2.37 9.30
CA PRO A 147 11.99 1.46 8.31
C PRO A 147 13.09 0.71 7.55
N VAL A 148 12.74 -0.46 7.02
CA VAL A 148 13.57 -1.12 6.01
C VAL A 148 13.69 -0.24 4.77
N ARG A 149 14.80 -0.39 4.03
CA ARG A 149 15.09 0.44 2.85
C ARG A 149 15.29 -0.42 1.62
N ASN A 150 15.21 0.20 0.44
CA ASN A 150 15.56 -0.42 -0.84
C ASN A 150 14.91 -1.79 -1.05
N ILE A 151 13.62 -1.90 -0.68
CA ILE A 151 12.83 -3.08 -0.99
C ILE A 151 12.81 -3.28 -2.51
N SER A 152 13.23 -4.45 -2.94
CA SER A 152 13.36 -4.83 -4.34
C SER A 152 12.97 -6.29 -4.49
N TYR A 153 12.64 -6.70 -5.71
CA TYR A 153 12.21 -8.06 -5.98
C TYR A 153 12.83 -8.58 -7.29
N GLU A 154 12.97 -9.90 -7.34
CA GLU A 154 13.32 -10.67 -8.51
C GLU A 154 12.24 -11.73 -8.75
N ILE A 155 11.87 -11.93 -10.01
CA ILE A 155 10.96 -12.99 -10.40
C ILE A 155 11.75 -14.27 -10.53
N ILE A 156 11.30 -15.30 -9.84
CA ILE A 156 11.95 -16.60 -9.80
C ILE A 156 11.03 -17.68 -10.37
N SER A 157 11.62 -18.81 -10.73
CA SER A 157 10.83 -19.99 -11.09
C SER A 157 9.97 -20.46 -9.93
N ASP A 158 8.84 -21.09 -10.26
CA ASP A 158 8.00 -21.80 -9.31
C ASP A 158 8.71 -23.04 -8.73
N LYS A 159 8.07 -23.70 -7.75
CA LYS A 159 8.50 -25.00 -7.24
C LYS A 159 8.47 -26.11 -8.30
N ASP A 160 7.70 -25.93 -9.37
CA ASP A 160 7.64 -26.85 -10.52
C ASP A 160 8.78 -26.63 -11.54
N GLY A 161 9.61 -25.60 -11.35
CA GLY A 161 10.72 -25.24 -12.22
C GLY A 161 10.36 -24.27 -13.36
N ASN A 162 9.08 -23.95 -13.56
CA ASN A 162 8.64 -23.02 -14.60
C ASN A 162 8.85 -21.55 -14.16
N PRO A 163 9.35 -20.66 -15.03
CA PRO A 163 9.60 -19.26 -14.67
C PRO A 163 8.31 -18.55 -14.22
N GLY A 164 8.45 -17.49 -13.42
CA GLY A 164 7.31 -16.60 -13.14
C GLY A 164 6.35 -17.04 -12.04
N GLY A 165 6.62 -18.17 -11.40
CA GLY A 165 5.76 -18.70 -10.33
C GLY A 165 6.09 -18.21 -8.93
N GLY A 166 7.22 -17.53 -8.74
CA GLY A 166 7.65 -17.02 -7.44
C GLY A 166 8.27 -15.64 -7.48
N ILE A 167 8.44 -15.05 -6.30
CA ILE A 167 9.15 -13.80 -6.06
C ILE A 167 10.23 -14.03 -5.00
N LYS A 168 11.43 -13.53 -5.27
CA LYS A 168 12.45 -13.27 -4.25
C LYS A 168 12.40 -11.80 -3.87
N LEU A 169 11.95 -11.50 -2.66
CA LEU A 169 12.00 -10.16 -2.08
C LEU A 169 13.33 -9.96 -1.35
N SER A 170 13.94 -8.79 -1.50
CA SER A 170 15.17 -8.39 -0.80
C SER A 170 15.04 -6.95 -0.31
N TRP A 171 15.70 -6.63 0.80
CA TRP A 171 15.72 -5.28 1.35
C TRP A 171 17.04 -4.99 2.05
N ASP A 172 17.32 -3.72 2.24
CA ASP A 172 18.44 -3.28 3.07
C ASP A 172 18.01 -3.21 4.53
N LYS A 173 18.94 -3.64 5.38
CA LYS A 173 18.83 -3.43 6.82
C LYS A 173 18.62 -1.94 7.12
N PRO A 174 17.72 -1.58 8.06
CA PRO A 174 17.54 -0.19 8.46
C PRO A 174 18.85 0.46 8.90
N LEU A 175 19.05 1.74 8.55
CA LEU A 175 20.19 2.54 9.04
C LEU A 175 19.95 2.95 10.50
N SER A 176 20.00 1.97 11.39
CA SER A 176 19.92 2.15 12.83
C SER A 176 21.21 1.64 13.48
N THR A 177 21.59 2.24 14.62
CA THR A 177 22.65 1.69 15.49
C THR A 177 22.23 0.37 16.13
N LEU A 178 20.93 0.04 16.08
CA LEU A 178 20.35 -1.20 16.56
C LEU A 178 20.24 -2.22 15.44
N ASN A 179 20.46 -3.48 15.80
CA ASN A 179 20.15 -4.60 14.93
C ASN A 179 18.69 -5.01 15.14
N PRO A 180 17.89 -5.16 14.08
CA PRO A 180 16.58 -5.77 14.22
C PRO A 180 16.75 -7.23 14.65
N ASP A 181 15.84 -7.70 15.50
CA ASP A 181 15.78 -9.10 15.95
C ASP A 181 15.32 -10.01 14.80
N ALA A 182 14.41 -9.50 13.97
CA ALA A 182 13.86 -10.16 12.79
C ALA A 182 13.21 -9.14 11.85
N TYR A 183 12.67 -9.63 10.75
CA TYR A 183 11.79 -8.90 9.85
C TYR A 183 10.47 -9.64 9.73
N VAL A 184 9.36 -8.91 9.70
CA VAL A 184 8.03 -9.44 9.43
C VAL A 184 7.65 -9.07 8.01
N VAL A 185 7.34 -10.08 7.20
CA VAL A 185 6.90 -9.95 5.81
C VAL A 185 5.40 -10.18 5.76
N TYR A 186 4.65 -9.19 5.31
CA TYR A 186 3.21 -9.24 5.09
C TYR A 186 2.94 -9.44 3.61
N CYS A 187 2.24 -10.50 3.25
CA CYS A 187 1.76 -10.74 1.90
C CYS A 187 0.25 -10.47 1.88
N ARG A 188 -0.13 -9.31 1.34
CA ARG A 188 -1.50 -8.82 1.31
C ARG A 188 -2.16 -9.12 -0.03
N GLY A 189 -3.41 -9.54 0.06
CA GLY A 189 -4.33 -9.63 -1.07
C GLY A 189 -5.75 -9.81 -0.58
N LEU A 190 -6.71 -9.95 -1.48
CA LEU A 190 -8.14 -9.80 -1.17
C LEU A 190 -8.74 -10.64 -0.01
N ASN A 191 -8.20 -11.82 0.37
CA ASN A 191 -8.89 -12.74 1.28
C ASN A 191 -8.12 -13.26 2.53
N GLU A 192 -6.78 -13.31 2.57
CA GLU A 192 -6.01 -13.79 3.75
C GLU A 192 -4.60 -13.17 3.84
N ASP A 193 -4.28 -12.41 4.88
CA ASP A 193 -2.91 -11.90 5.05
C ASP A 193 -1.98 -13.03 5.55
N VAL A 194 -0.91 -13.31 4.80
CA VAL A 194 0.15 -14.23 5.26
C VAL A 194 1.26 -13.39 5.86
N ASN A 195 1.60 -13.68 7.12
CA ASN A 195 2.67 -13.00 7.84
C ASN A 195 3.74 -14.02 8.20
N ASP A 196 4.98 -13.75 7.81
CA ASP A 196 6.13 -14.58 8.14
C ASP A 196 7.21 -13.76 8.83
N THR A 197 7.98 -14.39 9.73
CA THR A 197 9.06 -13.73 10.47
C THR A 197 10.38 -14.38 10.12
N VAL A 198 11.30 -13.59 9.56
CA VAL A 198 12.60 -14.06 9.09
C VAL A 198 13.76 -13.31 9.74
N GLY A 199 14.87 -14.01 9.98
CA GLY A 199 16.10 -13.43 10.56
C GLY A 199 17.09 -12.85 9.54
N ILE A 200 16.74 -12.86 8.25
CA ILE A 200 17.60 -12.43 7.14
C ILE A 200 16.90 -11.40 6.27
N THR A 201 17.63 -10.75 5.36
CA THR A 201 17.12 -9.65 4.52
C THR A 201 16.62 -10.10 3.15
N GLU A 202 16.16 -11.34 3.05
CA GLU A 202 15.58 -11.92 1.84
C GLU A 202 14.41 -12.84 2.18
N TYR A 203 13.43 -12.94 1.28
CA TYR A 203 12.24 -13.79 1.43
C TYR A 203 11.82 -14.39 0.09
N LEU A 204 11.54 -15.70 0.08
CA LEU A 204 11.04 -16.41 -1.11
C LEU A 204 9.55 -16.69 -0.95
N LEU A 205 8.74 -16.16 -1.86
CA LEU A 205 7.30 -16.35 -1.89
C LEU A 205 6.89 -17.09 -3.17
N TYR A 206 6.09 -18.14 -3.01
CA TYR A 206 5.53 -18.96 -4.11
C TYR A 206 4.00 -18.94 -4.13
N THR A 207 3.39 -18.09 -3.31
CA THR A 207 1.95 -17.93 -3.23
C THR A 207 1.58 -16.57 -3.79
N PRO A 208 0.67 -16.50 -4.78
CA PRO A 208 0.31 -15.23 -5.41
C PRO A 208 -0.23 -14.19 -4.42
N THR A 209 0.24 -12.95 -4.58
CA THR A 209 -0.13 -11.81 -3.74
C THR A 209 -0.12 -10.52 -4.56
N GLY A 210 -1.03 -9.59 -4.26
CA GLY A 210 -1.05 -8.28 -4.90
C GLY A 210 0.03 -7.39 -4.32
N ARG A 211 0.20 -7.38 -2.99
CA ARG A 211 1.15 -6.49 -2.33
C ARG A 211 2.01 -7.23 -1.32
N MET A 212 3.28 -6.84 -1.23
CA MET A 212 4.18 -7.28 -0.16
C MET A 212 4.63 -6.10 0.67
N GLU A 213 4.71 -6.27 1.99
CA GLU A 213 5.24 -5.29 2.92
C GLU A 213 6.25 -5.91 3.86
N VAL A 214 7.28 -5.16 4.26
CA VAL A 214 8.30 -5.61 5.20
C VAL A 214 8.48 -4.59 6.31
N THR A 215 8.47 -5.07 7.54
CA THR A 215 8.80 -4.29 8.74
C THR A 215 9.94 -4.95 9.49
N ALA A 216 10.81 -4.16 10.11
CA ALA A 216 11.82 -4.66 11.03
C ALA A 216 11.25 -4.76 12.46
N LEU A 217 11.62 -5.81 13.20
CA LEU A 217 11.19 -6.07 14.58
C LEU A 217 12.34 -5.76 15.55
N TYR A 218 12.07 -4.96 16.59
CA TYR A 218 13.04 -4.57 17.62
C TYR A 218 12.41 -4.70 19.01
N GLY A 219 12.86 -5.63 19.83
CA GLY A 219 12.38 -5.79 21.21
C GLY A 219 10.88 -6.05 21.33
N GLY A 220 10.22 -6.51 20.27
CA GLY A 220 8.76 -6.67 20.20
C GLY A 220 8.00 -5.56 19.46
N ASP A 221 8.66 -4.46 19.12
CA ASP A 221 8.08 -3.34 18.39
C ASP A 221 8.40 -3.39 16.89
N LEU A 222 7.44 -3.00 16.06
CA LEU A 222 7.56 -3.01 14.60
C LEU A 222 7.94 -1.63 14.05
N SER A 223 8.83 -1.61 13.06
CA SER A 223 9.11 -0.44 12.24
C SER A 223 7.92 -0.06 11.36
N ARG A 224 7.98 1.13 10.77
CA ARG A 224 7.18 1.43 9.58
C ARG A 224 7.50 0.42 8.47
N SER A 225 6.49 0.06 7.68
CA SER A 225 6.66 -0.86 6.55
C SER A 225 7.21 -0.16 5.31
N ALA A 226 8.05 -0.88 4.56
CA ALA A 226 8.25 -0.62 3.13
C ALA A 226 7.40 -1.62 2.35
N SER A 227 6.90 -1.22 1.17
CA SER A 227 6.03 -2.09 0.38
C SER A 227 6.35 -2.05 -1.10
N VAL A 228 6.05 -3.16 -1.77
CA VAL A 228 6.03 -3.29 -3.23
C VAL A 228 4.63 -3.73 -3.68
N SER A 229 4.13 -3.10 -4.74
CA SER A 229 2.90 -3.52 -5.42
C SER A 229 3.26 -4.44 -6.58
N LEU A 230 2.58 -5.56 -6.63
CA LEU A 230 2.63 -6.63 -7.64
C LEU A 230 1.22 -6.83 -8.25
N GLY A 231 0.27 -5.96 -7.90
CA GLY A 231 -1.12 -6.04 -8.34
C GLY A 231 -1.28 -5.89 -9.85
N SER A 232 -2.25 -6.63 -10.37
CA SER A 232 -2.67 -6.59 -11.76
C SER A 232 -3.57 -5.38 -12.05
N VAL A 233 -3.54 -4.94 -13.30
CA VAL A 233 -4.42 -3.91 -13.83
C VAL A 233 -5.77 -4.54 -14.16
N TYR A 234 -6.86 -3.89 -13.76
CA TYR A 234 -8.24 -4.33 -13.97
C TYR A 234 -8.99 -3.40 -14.90
N SER A 235 -9.81 -3.97 -15.79
CA SER A 235 -10.55 -3.26 -16.84
C SER A 235 -11.94 -2.75 -16.43
N GLY A 236 -12.55 -3.32 -15.38
CA GLY A 236 -14.01 -3.25 -15.26
C GLY A 236 -14.73 -4.21 -16.22
N GLU A 237 -16.05 -4.12 -16.27
CA GLU A 237 -16.87 -4.82 -17.28
C GLU A 237 -16.89 -4.04 -18.58
N PHE A 238 -16.73 -4.75 -19.69
CA PHE A 238 -16.90 -4.17 -21.02
C PHE A 238 -17.41 -5.20 -22.03
N GLU A 239 -17.82 -4.71 -23.19
CA GLU A 239 -18.41 -5.51 -24.25
C GLU A 239 -17.48 -5.52 -25.47
N LEU A 240 -17.27 -6.71 -26.04
CA LEU A 240 -16.66 -6.90 -27.35
C LEU A 240 -17.65 -7.54 -28.30
N TRP A 241 -17.64 -7.07 -29.53
CA TRP A 241 -18.44 -7.62 -30.61
C TRP A 241 -17.60 -8.58 -31.44
N ASN A 242 -18.22 -9.58 -32.08
CA ASN A 242 -17.52 -10.43 -33.02
C ASN A 242 -17.27 -9.70 -34.35
N ILE A 243 -16.39 -10.24 -35.18
CA ILE A 243 -16.03 -9.59 -36.46
C ILE A 243 -17.18 -9.61 -37.49
N ASP A 244 -18.19 -10.44 -37.26
CA ASP A 244 -19.36 -10.58 -38.12
C ASP A 244 -20.42 -9.48 -37.87
N GLU A 245 -20.20 -8.61 -36.86
CA GLU A 245 -21.07 -7.48 -36.58
C GLU A 245 -21.03 -6.43 -37.70
N SER A 246 -22.21 -5.92 -38.06
CA SER A 246 -22.42 -4.97 -39.15
C SER A 246 -21.89 -3.56 -38.85
N ASP A 247 -21.92 -3.15 -37.58
CA ASP A 247 -21.31 -1.89 -37.14
C ASP A 247 -19.82 -2.09 -36.88
N THR A 248 -19.01 -1.71 -37.87
CA THR A 248 -17.56 -1.88 -37.82
C THR A 248 -16.86 -0.95 -36.84
N THR A 249 -17.56 0.01 -36.22
CA THR A 249 -16.98 0.94 -35.24
C THR A 249 -16.93 0.36 -33.83
N LEU A 250 -17.65 -0.74 -33.59
CA LEU A 250 -17.70 -1.39 -32.28
C LEU A 250 -16.39 -2.15 -32.00
N PRO A 251 -15.91 -2.14 -30.74
CA PRO A 251 -14.69 -2.85 -30.38
C PRO A 251 -14.92 -4.36 -30.48
N ASN A 252 -13.98 -5.04 -31.11
CA ASN A 252 -13.99 -6.49 -31.31
C ASN A 252 -12.65 -7.14 -30.92
N GLY A 253 -11.66 -6.33 -30.53
CA GLY A 253 -10.40 -6.79 -29.98
C GLY A 253 -9.98 -6.00 -28.75
N PHE A 254 -9.00 -6.55 -28.06
CA PHE A 254 -8.35 -5.92 -26.93
C PHE A 254 -6.86 -6.25 -26.94
N GLY A 255 -6.10 -5.46 -26.21
CA GLY A 255 -4.70 -5.76 -25.95
C GLY A 255 -4.15 -4.97 -24.79
N PHE A 256 -2.91 -5.25 -24.47
CA PHE A 256 -2.20 -4.70 -23.34
C PHE A 256 -1.11 -3.77 -23.84
N ASP A 257 -1.08 -2.52 -23.37
CA ASP A 257 -0.04 -1.55 -23.76
C ASP A 257 1.19 -1.60 -22.82
N GLY A 258 1.19 -2.56 -21.91
CA GLY A 258 2.20 -2.75 -20.87
C GLY A 258 1.85 -2.13 -19.52
N THR A 259 0.88 -1.21 -19.48
CA THR A 259 0.43 -0.50 -18.27
C THR A 259 -1.09 -0.44 -18.13
N SER A 260 -1.82 -0.68 -19.20
CA SER A 260 -3.27 -0.56 -19.30
C SER A 260 -3.85 -1.61 -20.26
N ILE A 261 -5.18 -1.68 -20.26
CA ILE A 261 -5.96 -2.56 -21.13
C ILE A 261 -6.71 -1.66 -22.10
N GLY A 262 -6.47 -1.86 -23.40
CA GLY A 262 -7.12 -1.13 -24.48
C GLY A 262 -8.14 -1.98 -25.23
N TYR A 263 -9.15 -1.34 -25.80
CA TYR A 263 -10.19 -1.97 -26.63
C TYR A 263 -10.21 -1.32 -27.99
N TYR A 264 -10.27 -2.14 -29.04
CA TYR A 264 -10.00 -1.71 -30.40
C TYR A 264 -10.97 -2.35 -31.37
N SER A 265 -11.11 -1.73 -32.53
CA SER A 265 -11.81 -2.33 -33.67
C SER A 265 -10.81 -2.74 -34.72
N ILE A 266 -10.85 -4.01 -35.14
CA ILE A 266 -10.02 -4.51 -36.25
C ILE A 266 -10.32 -3.80 -37.58
N SER A 267 -11.41 -3.04 -37.70
CA SER A 267 -11.65 -2.22 -38.90
C SER A 267 -10.70 -1.01 -38.99
N GLN A 268 -10.11 -0.59 -37.87
CA GLN A 268 -9.15 0.50 -37.78
C GLN A 268 -7.72 -0.07 -37.87
N GLN A 269 -7.12 0.01 -39.05
CA GLN A 269 -5.81 -0.60 -39.29
C GLN A 269 -4.68 -0.02 -38.42
N ASP A 270 -4.81 1.25 -38.01
CA ASP A 270 -3.84 1.91 -37.13
C ASP A 270 -3.81 1.29 -35.72
N ASP A 271 -4.89 0.61 -35.31
CA ASP A 271 -4.99 -0.04 -33.99
C ASP A 271 -4.41 -1.47 -33.99
N TRP A 272 -4.16 -2.06 -35.16
CA TRP A 272 -3.83 -3.49 -35.30
C TRP A 272 -2.62 -3.92 -34.47
N GLN A 273 -1.62 -3.05 -34.38
CA GLN A 273 -0.39 -3.30 -33.60
C GLN A 273 -0.64 -3.51 -32.10
N ASP A 274 -1.77 -3.01 -31.60
CA ASP A 274 -2.14 -2.99 -30.18
C ASP A 274 -3.20 -4.05 -29.82
N ILE A 275 -3.68 -4.82 -30.79
CA ILE A 275 -4.66 -5.90 -30.58
C ILE A 275 -3.92 -7.22 -30.31
N ASP A 276 -4.01 -7.74 -29.08
CA ASP A 276 -3.43 -9.03 -28.72
C ASP A 276 -4.43 -10.17 -28.95
N PHE A 277 -5.72 -9.90 -28.73
CA PHE A 277 -6.82 -10.86 -28.91
C PHE A 277 -8.04 -10.20 -29.54
N TYR A 278 -8.86 -10.97 -30.26
CA TYR A 278 -10.13 -10.52 -30.83
C TYR A 278 -11.21 -11.60 -30.77
N ILE A 279 -12.49 -11.19 -30.82
CA ILE A 279 -13.62 -12.12 -30.92
C ILE A 279 -13.85 -12.40 -32.40
N ALA A 280 -13.49 -13.59 -32.87
CA ALA A 280 -13.54 -13.98 -34.27
C ALA A 280 -14.99 -14.18 -34.76
N SER A 281 -15.54 -15.38 -34.65
CA SER A 281 -16.94 -15.67 -35.00
C SER A 281 -17.64 -16.31 -33.81
N GLY A 282 -18.93 -16.03 -33.64
CA GLY A 282 -19.66 -16.41 -32.43
C GLY A 282 -19.01 -15.80 -31.19
N ALA A 283 -18.51 -16.66 -30.29
CA ALA A 283 -17.79 -16.27 -29.08
C ALA A 283 -16.34 -16.78 -29.06
N ASP A 284 -15.76 -17.07 -30.23
CA ASP A 284 -14.39 -17.55 -30.31
C ASP A 284 -13.40 -16.41 -30.00
N LEU A 285 -12.69 -16.52 -28.88
CA LEU A 285 -11.58 -15.65 -28.55
C LEU A 285 -10.33 -16.15 -29.30
N ALA A 286 -9.77 -15.32 -30.15
CA ALA A 286 -8.66 -15.64 -31.04
C ALA A 286 -7.45 -14.73 -30.81
N SER A 287 -6.26 -15.28 -31.00
CA SER A 287 -4.99 -14.58 -31.07
C SER A 287 -4.93 -13.64 -32.28
N SER A 288 -4.27 -12.51 -32.15
CA SER A 288 -3.98 -11.61 -33.27
C SER A 288 -3.31 -12.28 -34.49
N GLN A 289 -2.56 -13.36 -34.27
CA GLN A 289 -1.93 -14.17 -35.32
C GLN A 289 -2.92 -14.97 -36.17
N ASN A 290 -4.14 -15.19 -35.68
CA ASN A 290 -5.17 -15.98 -36.37
C ASN A 290 -6.00 -15.16 -37.36
N HIS A 291 -5.82 -13.85 -37.40
CA HIS A 291 -6.42 -12.98 -38.41
C HIS A 291 -5.62 -13.05 -39.72
N GLU A 292 -6.28 -12.85 -40.86
CA GLU A 292 -5.62 -12.80 -42.18
C GLU A 292 -5.85 -11.43 -42.83
N PRO A 293 -4.79 -10.62 -43.02
CA PRO A 293 -3.40 -10.84 -42.56
C PRO A 293 -3.26 -10.70 -41.02
N PRO A 294 -2.21 -11.22 -40.39
CA PRO A 294 -2.00 -11.07 -38.94
C PRO A 294 -2.07 -9.60 -38.48
N LEU A 295 -2.74 -9.33 -37.37
CA LEU A 295 -2.92 -7.96 -36.86
C LEU A 295 -1.59 -7.36 -36.35
N ASN A 296 -0.79 -8.17 -35.66
CA ASN A 296 0.54 -7.79 -35.20
C ASN A 296 1.51 -8.98 -35.24
N ASN A 297 2.67 -8.87 -34.60
CA ASN A 297 3.67 -9.94 -34.51
C ASN A 297 3.69 -10.67 -33.15
N ARG A 298 2.74 -10.35 -32.28
CA ARG A 298 2.62 -10.93 -30.93
C ARG A 298 1.76 -12.17 -31.00
N ASN A 299 2.04 -13.18 -30.18
CA ASN A 299 1.22 -14.38 -30.12
C ASN A 299 0.44 -14.43 -28.81
N GLY A 300 -0.88 -14.25 -28.90
CA GLY A 300 -1.80 -14.46 -27.79
C GLY A 300 -2.19 -15.93 -27.68
N LEU A 301 -2.19 -16.46 -26.47
CA LEU A 301 -2.57 -17.84 -26.16
C LEU A 301 -3.57 -17.85 -25.00
N ILE A 302 -4.59 -18.69 -25.12
CA ILE A 302 -5.70 -18.83 -24.17
C ILE A 302 -5.64 -20.22 -23.53
N SER A 303 -5.79 -20.31 -22.21
CA SER A 303 -5.76 -21.58 -21.50
C SER A 303 -6.92 -22.51 -21.88
N ASP A 304 -6.64 -23.81 -21.91
CA ASP A 304 -7.65 -24.82 -22.14
C ASP A 304 -8.51 -25.10 -20.92
N GLU A 305 -7.87 -25.03 -19.75
CA GLU A 305 -8.48 -25.22 -18.43
C GLU A 305 -9.01 -23.90 -17.87
N LEU A 306 -10.07 -24.00 -17.08
CA LEU A 306 -10.64 -22.88 -16.35
C LEU A 306 -9.85 -22.62 -15.07
N ILE A 307 -9.65 -21.35 -14.74
CA ILE A 307 -9.06 -20.96 -13.45
C ILE A 307 -10.11 -21.16 -12.35
N HIS A 308 -9.84 -22.09 -11.43
CA HIS A 308 -10.82 -22.55 -10.44
C HIS A 308 -11.08 -21.58 -9.27
N GLY A 309 -10.17 -20.66 -8.94
CA GLY A 309 -10.40 -19.64 -7.91
C GLY A 309 -11.22 -18.44 -8.39
N GLY A 310 -11.65 -18.44 -9.66
CA GLY A 310 -12.44 -17.38 -10.27
C GLY A 310 -11.64 -16.09 -10.52
N PHE A 311 -12.33 -15.06 -11.02
CA PHE A 311 -11.67 -13.83 -11.43
C PHE A 311 -10.98 -13.09 -10.27
N TYR A 312 -11.55 -13.08 -9.07
CA TYR A 312 -10.94 -12.45 -7.89
C TYR A 312 -10.05 -13.39 -7.05
N GLY A 313 -9.82 -14.62 -7.54
CA GLY A 313 -8.95 -15.60 -6.89
C GLY A 313 -7.46 -15.23 -6.92
N ARG A 314 -6.69 -15.81 -5.98
CA ARG A 314 -5.23 -15.69 -5.87
C ARG A 314 -4.49 -16.73 -6.70
N ASP A 315 -4.99 -17.02 -7.88
CA ASP A 315 -4.39 -18.05 -8.73
C ASP A 315 -3.20 -17.47 -9.49
N SER A 316 -2.17 -18.31 -9.62
CA SER A 316 -1.14 -18.11 -10.63
C SER A 316 -1.68 -18.64 -11.94
N VAL A 317 -1.47 -17.88 -13.01
CA VAL A 317 -1.77 -18.39 -14.36
C VAL A 317 -0.93 -19.66 -14.58
N PRO A 318 -1.54 -20.78 -15.01
CA PRO A 318 -0.80 -22.03 -15.18
C PRO A 318 0.32 -21.82 -16.20
N PRO A 319 1.48 -22.47 -16.00
CA PRO A 319 2.57 -22.38 -16.95
C PRO A 319 2.06 -22.83 -18.32
N ALA A 320 2.46 -22.10 -19.35
CA ALA A 320 2.00 -22.40 -20.68
C ALA A 320 2.84 -23.52 -21.29
N THR A 321 2.34 -24.73 -21.10
CA THR A 321 2.80 -25.87 -21.88
C THR A 321 2.00 -25.91 -23.18
N GLN A 322 2.59 -26.42 -24.25
CA GLN A 322 1.92 -26.50 -25.55
C GLN A 322 0.63 -27.34 -25.52
N SER A 323 0.38 -28.09 -24.44
CA SER A 323 -0.79 -28.93 -24.24
C SER A 323 -1.96 -28.30 -23.50
N ASN A 324 -1.80 -27.12 -22.88
CA ASN A 324 -2.86 -26.47 -22.10
C ASN A 324 -3.20 -25.05 -22.56
N TYR A 325 -2.69 -24.62 -23.71
CA TYR A 325 -3.00 -23.34 -24.33
C TYR A 325 -3.24 -23.49 -25.83
N THR A 326 -4.18 -22.70 -26.35
CA THR A 326 -4.56 -22.63 -27.76
C THR A 326 -4.60 -21.18 -28.24
N SER A 327 -4.39 -20.96 -29.54
CA SER A 327 -4.49 -19.61 -30.13
C SER A 327 -5.92 -19.23 -30.52
N VAL A 328 -6.87 -20.18 -30.45
CA VAL A 328 -8.31 -19.92 -30.59
C VAL A 328 -9.07 -20.76 -29.56
N LYS A 329 -9.98 -20.13 -28.82
CA LYS A 329 -10.82 -20.77 -27.82
C LYS A 329 -12.27 -20.32 -27.93
N ASP A 330 -13.16 -21.29 -28.10
CA ASP A 330 -14.60 -21.10 -27.93
C ASP A 330 -14.91 -20.90 -26.44
N VAL A 331 -15.04 -19.64 -26.03
CA VAL A 331 -15.25 -19.28 -24.61
C VAL A 331 -16.69 -19.56 -24.19
N LYS A 332 -16.87 -20.07 -22.98
CA LYS A 332 -18.16 -20.53 -22.46
C LYS A 332 -18.73 -19.55 -21.44
N GLY A 333 -20.07 -19.50 -21.36
CA GLY A 333 -20.82 -18.47 -20.64
C GLY A 333 -20.61 -18.39 -19.11
N TYR A 334 -21.14 -17.31 -18.53
CA TYR A 334 -21.10 -16.84 -17.12
C TYR A 334 -20.20 -17.58 -16.12
N GLY A 335 -19.20 -16.85 -15.62
CA GLY A 335 -18.35 -17.23 -14.47
C GLY A 335 -17.11 -18.06 -14.85
N ASN A 336 -16.95 -18.39 -16.14
CA ASN A 336 -15.76 -19.07 -16.62
C ASN A 336 -14.61 -18.08 -16.73
N THR A 337 -13.50 -18.40 -16.05
CA THR A 337 -12.26 -17.63 -16.12
C THR A 337 -11.20 -18.40 -16.90
N TYR A 338 -10.60 -17.77 -17.90
CA TYR A 338 -9.49 -18.32 -18.68
C TYR A 338 -8.21 -17.54 -18.40
N ALA A 339 -7.09 -18.23 -18.45
CA ALA A 339 -5.77 -17.63 -18.41
C ALA A 339 -5.36 -17.13 -19.80
N LEU A 340 -4.65 -16.01 -19.83
CA LEU A 340 -4.08 -15.42 -21.03
C LEU A 340 -2.56 -15.39 -20.91
N TRP A 341 -1.88 -15.77 -21.98
CA TRP A 341 -0.44 -15.64 -22.14
C TRP A 341 -0.18 -14.85 -23.43
N ILE A 342 0.63 -13.80 -23.34
CA ILE A 342 1.05 -13.00 -24.49
C ILE A 342 2.56 -13.12 -24.65
N ASP A 343 2.96 -13.80 -25.72
CA ASP A 343 4.35 -13.86 -26.18
C ASP A 343 4.58 -12.70 -27.17
N TYR A 344 5.20 -11.64 -26.67
CA TYR A 344 5.44 -10.41 -27.43
C TYR A 344 6.46 -10.57 -28.55
N THR A 345 7.30 -11.59 -28.46
CA THR A 345 8.42 -11.80 -29.39
C THR A 345 8.24 -13.01 -30.29
N ASN A 346 7.16 -13.77 -30.07
CA ASN A 346 6.84 -15.02 -30.74
C ASN A 346 8.00 -16.03 -30.67
N ASN A 347 8.68 -16.11 -29.51
CA ASN A 347 9.84 -16.96 -29.28
C ASN A 347 9.56 -18.14 -28.31
N GLY A 348 8.30 -18.31 -27.90
CA GLY A 348 7.89 -19.26 -26.89
C GLY A 348 7.98 -18.69 -25.48
N TYR A 349 7.87 -19.58 -24.48
CA TYR A 349 7.80 -19.17 -23.08
C TYR A 349 9.09 -18.48 -22.62
N SER A 350 8.98 -17.21 -22.20
CA SER A 350 10.10 -16.34 -21.85
C SER A 350 9.82 -15.46 -20.63
N ALA A 351 10.87 -14.83 -20.09
CA ALA A 351 10.74 -13.87 -19.00
C ALA A 351 10.17 -12.50 -19.46
N ASP A 352 10.11 -12.26 -20.77
CA ASP A 352 9.57 -11.02 -21.34
C ASP A 352 8.05 -11.10 -21.57
N ASP A 353 7.50 -12.30 -21.42
CA ASP A 353 6.09 -12.61 -21.62
C ASP A 353 5.21 -11.92 -20.59
N ARG A 354 3.95 -11.73 -20.96
CA ARG A 354 2.95 -11.15 -20.07
C ARG A 354 1.79 -12.09 -19.88
N PHE A 355 1.15 -11.96 -18.73
CA PHE A 355 0.08 -12.85 -18.30
C PHE A 355 -1.16 -12.04 -17.92
N GLY A 356 -2.32 -12.64 -18.15
CA GLY A 356 -3.60 -12.07 -17.78
C GLY A 356 -4.63 -13.16 -17.51
N LYS A 357 -5.83 -12.73 -17.19
CA LYS A 357 -7.00 -13.61 -17.13
C LYS A 357 -8.25 -12.86 -17.57
N ILE A 358 -9.17 -13.62 -18.12
CA ILE A 358 -10.45 -13.13 -18.63
C ILE A 358 -11.58 -13.90 -17.97
N GLU A 359 -12.56 -13.20 -17.40
CA GLU A 359 -13.82 -13.78 -16.99
C GLU A 359 -14.92 -13.44 -18.00
N ILE A 360 -15.64 -14.47 -18.43
CA ILE A 360 -16.81 -14.33 -19.29
C ILE A 360 -18.03 -14.09 -18.41
N ILE A 361 -18.62 -12.91 -18.53
CA ILE A 361 -19.86 -12.59 -17.82
C ILE A 361 -21.04 -13.04 -18.66
N TYR A 362 -21.11 -12.62 -19.91
CA TYR A 362 -22.29 -12.86 -20.73
C TYR A 362 -21.93 -13.02 -22.20
N ILE A 363 -22.69 -13.86 -22.90
CA ILE A 363 -22.57 -14.08 -24.34
C ILE A 363 -23.96 -13.91 -24.95
N GLU A 364 -24.08 -13.04 -25.93
CA GLU A 364 -25.32 -12.72 -26.65
C GLU A 364 -25.04 -12.61 -28.14
N MET A 365 -25.37 -13.65 -28.90
CA MET A 365 -25.21 -13.70 -30.36
C MET A 365 -23.81 -13.25 -30.83
N ASN A 366 -23.67 -11.96 -31.16
CA ASN A 366 -22.45 -11.34 -31.67
C ASN A 366 -21.66 -10.57 -30.62
N LYS A 367 -22.02 -10.65 -29.34
CA LYS A 367 -21.47 -9.83 -28.26
C LYS A 367 -21.04 -10.70 -27.09
N VAL A 368 -19.88 -10.37 -26.53
CA VAL A 368 -19.34 -10.97 -25.31
C VAL A 368 -19.08 -9.87 -24.30
N THR A 369 -19.70 -9.96 -23.12
CA THR A 369 -19.41 -9.12 -21.97
C THR A 369 -18.40 -9.83 -21.09
N LEU A 370 -17.32 -9.15 -20.73
CA LEU A 370 -16.19 -9.75 -20.04
C LEU A 370 -15.50 -8.77 -19.09
N GLN A 371 -14.66 -9.33 -18.22
CA GLN A 371 -13.73 -8.62 -17.35
C GLN A 371 -12.32 -9.17 -17.59
N LEU A 372 -11.33 -8.28 -17.62
CA LEU A 372 -9.91 -8.60 -17.80
C LEU A 372 -9.07 -8.13 -16.63
N ALA A 373 -8.11 -8.96 -16.24
CA ALA A 373 -6.99 -8.56 -15.41
C ALA A 373 -5.67 -8.89 -16.10
N PHE A 374 -4.69 -8.02 -15.94
CA PHE A 374 -3.41 -8.07 -16.63
C PHE A 374 -2.27 -7.81 -15.67
N GLN A 375 -1.21 -8.62 -15.74
CA GLN A 375 0.00 -8.44 -14.96
C GLN A 375 1.00 -7.56 -15.73
N PRO A 376 1.21 -6.29 -15.32
CA PRO A 376 2.16 -5.39 -16.00
C PRO A 376 3.63 -5.78 -15.79
N ILE A 377 3.95 -6.58 -14.77
CA ILE A 377 5.30 -7.07 -14.49
C ILE A 377 5.62 -8.25 -15.42
N GLN A 378 6.58 -8.06 -16.33
CA GLN A 378 7.02 -9.09 -17.28
C GLN A 378 7.47 -10.36 -16.57
N GLY A 379 7.10 -11.51 -17.09
CA GLY A 379 7.48 -12.81 -16.55
C GLY A 379 6.74 -13.25 -15.29
N LEU A 380 6.02 -12.35 -14.59
CA LEU A 380 5.27 -12.72 -13.39
C LEU A 380 3.90 -13.30 -13.78
N ARG A 381 3.62 -14.54 -13.36
CA ARG A 381 2.34 -15.23 -13.67
C ARG A 381 1.21 -14.92 -12.70
N TRP A 382 1.47 -14.14 -11.66
CA TRP A 382 0.50 -13.83 -10.62
C TRP A 382 -0.46 -12.76 -11.12
N VAL A 383 -1.70 -13.15 -11.43
CA VAL A 383 -2.73 -12.19 -11.85
C VAL A 383 -3.68 -11.96 -10.68
N THR A 384 -3.22 -11.14 -9.72
CA THR A 384 -3.89 -10.89 -8.43
C THR A 384 -4.07 -9.40 -8.18
N PHE A 385 -4.87 -9.03 -7.19
CA PHE A 385 -5.19 -7.62 -6.88
C PHE A 385 -4.67 -7.23 -5.50
N ASP A 386 -4.33 -5.95 -5.35
CA ASP A 386 -3.87 -5.32 -4.10
C ASP A 386 -4.97 -5.22 -3.02
#